data_AF-A0A4E0REU7-F1
#
_entry.id   AF-A0A4E0REU7-F1
#
_cell.length_a   1.000
_cell.length_b   1.000
_cell.length_c   1.000
_cell.angle_alpha   90.00
_cell.angle_beta   90.00
_cell.angle_gamma   90.00
#
_symmetry.space_group_name_H-M   'P 1'
#
loop_
_entity.id
_entity.type
_entity.pdbx_description
1 polymer ?
#
loop_
_entity_poly.entity_id
_entity_poly.type
_entity_poly.pdbx_seq_one_letter_code
_entity_poly.pdbx_strand_id
1 'polypeptide(L)'
;MYGAYLALISFVAFAGIFPLLLTSDSICPNSFIDAGENVCMIRIDREAAYCDAHRICEQEGTKRDLRLFIPGYHAQKIASLFRDIGIVFTSYSATLNRSNDPRAGWRVGDPGYANFVTTSDDTTIPWFTGSPVHVVQAIALYIGGYIREGLEIQLTSTAVICEISHSPTEVRVERFQMNWPYRLDYLFLTDDIPRGCFNRFFASTLIECATICKQRAECRSFYFNEQSTECLLSLYVDCLPPLRFAGRIDSWVRFGRPDW
;
A
#
# COMPACT_ATOMS: atom_id res chain seq x y z
N MET A 1 -72.14 -53.40 11.06
CA MET A 1 -72.05 -52.26 10.12
C MET A 1 -72.04 -50.99 10.97
N TYR A 2 -70.89 -50.67 11.56
CA TYR A 2 -69.84 -49.73 11.09
C TYR A 2 -70.31 -48.26 11.10
N GLY A 3 -69.83 -47.54 12.11
CA GLY A 3 -70.12 -46.13 12.38
C GLY A 3 -69.37 -45.18 11.45
N ALA A 4 -69.98 -44.02 11.23
CA ALA A 4 -69.44 -42.94 10.44
C ALA A 4 -68.55 -42.04 11.30
N TYR A 5 -67.26 -41.95 10.95
CA TYR A 5 -66.32 -40.98 11.51
C TYR A 5 -66.36 -39.69 10.69
N LEU A 6 -66.49 -38.57 11.41
CA LEU A 6 -66.28 -37.19 10.95
C LEU A 6 -64.81 -36.97 10.57
N ALA A 7 -64.55 -36.46 9.37
CA ALA A 7 -63.25 -35.92 8.99
C ALA A 7 -63.33 -34.38 8.97
N LEU A 8 -62.71 -33.75 9.97
CA LEU A 8 -62.42 -32.31 10.00
C LEU A 8 -61.26 -32.02 9.05
N ILE A 9 -61.52 -31.26 7.98
CA ILE A 9 -60.48 -30.76 7.07
C ILE A 9 -59.89 -29.49 7.69
N SER A 10 -58.67 -29.59 8.19
CA SER A 10 -57.87 -28.45 8.66
C SER A 10 -57.23 -27.74 7.47
N PHE A 11 -57.59 -26.48 7.24
CA PHE A 11 -56.87 -25.60 6.31
C PHE A 11 -55.70 -24.95 7.05
N VAL A 12 -54.49 -25.45 6.82
CA VAL A 12 -53.25 -24.76 7.22
C VAL A 12 -52.93 -23.71 6.16
N ALA A 13 -53.12 -22.44 6.51
CA ALA A 13 -52.70 -21.32 5.67
C ALA A 13 -51.16 -21.27 5.65
N PHE A 14 -50.56 -21.55 4.48
CA PHE A 14 -49.15 -21.31 4.23
C PHE A 14 -48.90 -19.80 4.23
N ALA A 15 -48.34 -19.28 5.32
CA ALA A 15 -47.72 -17.97 5.32
C ALA A 15 -46.49 -18.05 4.40
N GLY A 16 -46.61 -17.50 3.19
CA GLY A 16 -45.50 -17.36 2.26
C GLY A 16 -44.41 -16.51 2.90
N ILE A 17 -43.29 -17.15 3.22
CA ILE A 17 -42.05 -16.48 3.59
C ILE A 17 -41.57 -15.78 2.31
N PHE A 18 -41.88 -14.49 2.18
CA PHE A 18 -41.17 -13.64 1.22
C PHE A 18 -39.69 -13.67 1.63
N PRO A 19 -38.77 -14.15 0.78
CA PRO A 19 -37.36 -13.91 1.04
C PRO A 19 -37.18 -12.40 0.98
N LEU A 20 -36.91 -11.79 2.14
CA LEU A 20 -36.30 -10.48 2.23
C LEU A 20 -35.05 -10.58 1.35
N LEU A 21 -35.12 -9.97 0.17
CA LEU A 21 -33.96 -9.62 -0.62
C LEU A 21 -33.12 -8.74 0.31
N LEU A 22 -32.14 -9.36 0.98
CA LEU A 22 -31.01 -8.66 1.56
C LEU A 22 -30.34 -7.96 0.39
N THR A 23 -30.71 -6.72 0.15
CA THR A 23 -29.90 -5.82 -0.65
C THR A 23 -28.57 -5.74 0.08
N SER A 24 -27.54 -6.34 -0.52
CA SER A 24 -26.17 -6.11 -0.11
C SER A 24 -25.91 -4.64 -0.34
N ASP A 25 -26.16 -3.81 0.68
CA ASP A 25 -25.62 -2.45 0.70
C ASP A 25 -24.12 -2.60 0.45
N SER A 26 -23.64 -2.05 -0.65
CA SER A 26 -22.21 -2.09 -0.93
C SER A 26 -21.51 -1.43 0.25
N ILE A 27 -20.62 -2.17 0.91
CA ILE A 27 -19.86 -1.67 2.07
C ILE A 27 -19.02 -0.45 1.67
N CYS A 28 -18.67 -0.35 0.39
CA CYS A 28 -17.88 0.74 -0.15
C CYS A 28 -18.68 2.02 -0.40
N PRO A 29 -18.07 3.20 -0.13
CA PRO A 29 -18.68 4.48 -0.48
C PRO A 29 -18.97 4.58 -1.99
N ASN A 30 -19.88 5.47 -2.36
CA ASN A 30 -20.21 5.76 -3.75
C ASN A 30 -18.93 6.01 -4.59
N SER A 31 -18.92 5.50 -5.83
CA SER A 31 -17.80 5.51 -6.79
C SER A 31 -16.59 4.61 -6.49
N PHE A 32 -16.60 3.89 -5.36
CA PHE A 32 -15.67 2.80 -5.12
C PHE A 32 -16.29 1.47 -5.53
N ILE A 33 -15.43 0.56 -5.96
CA ILE A 33 -15.78 -0.81 -6.28
C ILE A 33 -15.45 -1.67 -5.06
N ASP A 34 -16.41 -2.50 -4.66
CA ASP A 34 -16.23 -3.51 -3.63
C ASP A 34 -15.39 -4.67 -4.16
N ALA A 35 -14.20 -4.83 -3.60
CA ALA A 35 -13.24 -5.89 -3.90
C ALA A 35 -13.40 -7.11 -2.98
N GLY A 36 -14.45 -7.15 -2.16
CA GLY A 36 -14.68 -8.13 -1.11
C GLY A 36 -13.76 -7.96 0.08
N GLU A 37 -14.10 -8.61 1.19
CA GLU A 37 -13.32 -8.59 2.44
C GLU A 37 -13.10 -7.18 3.00
N ASN A 38 -14.10 -6.30 2.84
CA ASN A 38 -14.01 -4.90 3.26
C ASN A 38 -12.87 -4.14 2.57
N VAL A 39 -12.57 -4.46 1.30
CA VAL A 39 -11.60 -3.73 0.48
C VAL A 39 -12.34 -2.91 -0.57
N CYS A 40 -12.09 -1.60 -0.60
CA CYS A 40 -12.74 -0.67 -1.50
C CYS A 40 -11.71 0.03 -2.37
N MET A 41 -11.85 -0.12 -3.69
CA MET A 41 -10.90 0.43 -4.65
C MET A 41 -11.57 1.41 -5.62
N ILE A 42 -10.82 2.41 -6.07
CA ILE A 42 -11.23 3.32 -7.13
C ILE A 42 -10.16 3.38 -8.22
N ARG A 43 -10.61 3.44 -9.47
CA ARG A 43 -9.76 3.70 -10.63
C ARG A 43 -9.86 5.16 -11.03
N ILE A 44 -8.71 5.76 -11.28
CA ILE A 44 -8.56 7.13 -11.76
C ILE A 44 -7.83 7.05 -13.10
N ASP A 45 -8.52 7.39 -14.18
CA ASP A 45 -7.98 7.37 -15.54
C ASP A 45 -7.05 8.57 -15.78
N ARG A 46 -5.84 8.47 -15.21
CA ARG A 46 -4.78 9.47 -15.31
C ARG A 46 -3.43 8.79 -15.41
N GLU A 47 -2.65 9.20 -16.40
CA GLU A 47 -1.26 8.79 -16.51
C GLU A 47 -0.40 9.49 -15.45
N ALA A 48 0.50 8.73 -14.82
CA ALA A 48 1.37 9.26 -13.78
C ALA A 48 2.64 8.43 -13.62
N ALA A 49 3.74 9.11 -13.30
CA ALA A 49 4.94 8.48 -12.74
C ALA A 49 4.68 7.96 -11.31
N TYR A 50 5.56 7.11 -10.79
CA TYR A 50 5.32 6.37 -9.54
C TYR A 50 4.94 7.26 -8.34
N CYS A 51 5.75 8.27 -8.02
CA CYS A 51 5.46 9.18 -6.91
C CYS A 51 4.23 10.07 -7.15
N ASP A 52 3.93 10.37 -8.41
CA ASP A 52 2.74 11.13 -8.77
C ASP A 52 1.47 10.29 -8.65
N ALA A 53 1.54 8.99 -8.95
CA ALA A 53 0.43 8.06 -8.75
C ALA A 53 0.06 7.97 -7.27
N HIS A 54 1.05 7.84 -6.38
CA HIS A 54 0.82 7.87 -4.94
C HIS A 54 0.19 9.20 -4.47
N ARG A 55 0.72 10.32 -4.97
CA ARG A 55 0.20 11.66 -4.69
C ARG A 55 -1.24 11.85 -5.20
N ILE A 56 -1.60 11.22 -6.31
CA ILE A 56 -2.98 11.23 -6.81
C ILE A 56 -3.91 10.54 -5.82
N CYS A 57 -3.54 9.39 -5.26
CA CYS A 57 -4.33 8.75 -4.21
C CYS A 57 -4.46 9.63 -2.96
N GLU A 58 -3.36 10.20 -2.47
CA GLU A 58 -3.38 11.15 -1.33
C GLU A 58 -4.39 12.30 -1.58
N GLN A 59 -4.34 12.91 -2.77
CA GLN A 59 -5.21 14.03 -3.13
C GLN A 59 -6.67 13.61 -3.29
N GLU A 60 -6.95 12.47 -3.92
CA GLU A 60 -8.32 11.95 -4.06
C GLU A 60 -8.91 11.56 -2.70
N GLY A 61 -8.11 11.03 -1.80
CA GLY A 61 -8.54 10.77 -0.43
C GLY A 61 -8.91 12.04 0.31
N THR A 62 -8.02 13.04 0.27
CA THR A 62 -8.27 14.34 0.90
C THR A 62 -9.56 14.99 0.42
N LYS A 63 -9.85 14.93 -0.89
CA LYS A 63 -11.10 15.48 -1.47
C LYS A 63 -12.36 14.79 -0.95
N ARG A 64 -12.24 13.56 -0.47
CA ARG A 64 -13.34 12.68 -0.06
C ARG A 64 -13.40 12.48 1.46
N ASP A 65 -12.51 13.15 2.21
CA ASP A 65 -12.31 12.91 3.64
C ASP A 65 -12.00 11.43 3.96
N LEU A 66 -11.18 10.81 3.12
CA LEU A 66 -10.74 9.42 3.23
C LEU A 66 -9.20 9.36 3.17
N ARG A 67 -8.60 8.35 3.80
CA ARG A 67 -7.19 8.02 3.56
C ARG A 67 -7.11 7.01 2.42
N LEU A 68 -6.63 7.45 1.26
CA LEU A 68 -6.40 6.56 0.12
C LEU A 68 -4.91 6.36 -0.14
N PHE A 69 -4.56 5.17 -0.61
CA PHE A 69 -3.18 4.78 -0.93
C PHE A 69 -3.17 3.86 -2.16
N ILE A 70 -2.03 3.70 -2.83
CA ILE A 70 -1.90 2.67 -3.86
C ILE A 70 -1.84 1.30 -3.18
N PRO A 71 -2.67 0.32 -3.55
CA PRO A 71 -2.68 -0.99 -2.91
C PRO A 71 -1.39 -1.78 -3.17
N GLY A 72 -0.93 -2.51 -2.16
CA GLY A 72 0.13 -3.52 -2.23
C GLY A 72 -0.40 -4.88 -1.82
N TYR A 73 -0.75 -5.04 -0.54
CA TYR A 73 -1.21 -6.30 0.06
C TYR A 73 -2.47 -6.86 -0.61
N HIS A 74 -3.34 -5.98 -1.13
CA HIS A 74 -4.52 -6.36 -1.90
C HIS A 74 -4.36 -6.15 -3.41
N ALA A 75 -3.16 -5.88 -3.91
CA ALA A 75 -2.95 -5.58 -5.33
C ALA A 75 -3.41 -6.71 -6.26
N GLN A 76 -3.35 -7.97 -5.83
CA GLN A 76 -3.89 -9.13 -6.55
C GLN A 76 -5.36 -9.00 -6.94
N LYS A 77 -6.14 -8.18 -6.23
CA LYS A 77 -7.55 -7.91 -6.53
C LYS A 77 -7.73 -6.97 -7.72
N ILE A 78 -6.72 -6.20 -8.13
CA ILE A 78 -6.83 -5.21 -9.21
C ILE A 78 -7.22 -5.87 -10.53
N ALA A 79 -6.57 -6.99 -10.89
CA ALA A 79 -6.78 -7.63 -12.19
C ALA A 79 -8.19 -8.23 -12.36
N SER A 80 -8.86 -8.62 -11.28
CA SER A 80 -10.23 -9.14 -11.36
C SER A 80 -11.28 -8.01 -11.45
N LEU A 81 -10.99 -6.84 -10.87
CA LEU A 81 -11.90 -5.69 -10.85
C LEU A 81 -11.79 -4.83 -12.12
N PHE A 82 -10.58 -4.64 -12.61
CA PHE A 82 -10.30 -3.74 -13.72
C PHE A 82 -9.84 -4.54 -14.92
N ARG A 83 -10.81 -4.91 -15.77
CA ARG A 83 -10.53 -5.43 -17.11
C ARG A 83 -9.92 -4.28 -17.91
N ASP A 84 -8.82 -4.51 -18.62
CA ASP A 84 -8.04 -3.50 -19.37
C ASP A 84 -7.07 -2.64 -18.53
N ILE A 85 -6.33 -3.27 -17.61
CA ILE A 85 -5.18 -2.62 -16.98
C ILE A 85 -3.93 -2.72 -17.88
N GLY A 86 -3.47 -1.55 -18.35
CA GLY A 86 -2.19 -1.41 -19.05
C GLY A 86 -1.01 -1.51 -18.08
N ILE A 87 -0.52 -0.36 -17.63
CA ILE A 87 0.52 -0.25 -16.60
C ILE A 87 -0.12 0.35 -15.35
N VAL A 88 -0.10 -0.36 -14.24
CA VAL A 88 -0.65 0.11 -12.96
C VAL A 88 0.35 -0.18 -11.84
N PHE A 89 0.76 0.85 -11.11
CA PHE A 89 1.67 0.69 -9.98
C PHE A 89 0.99 0.05 -8.78
N THR A 90 1.77 -0.69 -7.99
CA THR A 90 1.38 -1.15 -6.65
C THR A 90 2.31 -0.53 -5.61
N SER A 91 2.01 -0.68 -4.32
CA SER A 91 2.93 -0.28 -3.26
C SER A 91 3.99 -1.33 -2.91
N TYR A 92 3.95 -2.52 -3.54
CA TYR A 92 4.99 -3.52 -3.33
C TYR A 92 6.36 -2.97 -3.72
N SER A 93 7.30 -3.07 -2.78
CA SER A 93 8.62 -2.50 -2.94
C SER A 93 9.70 -3.38 -2.31
N ALA A 94 10.83 -3.46 -2.99
CA ALA A 94 12.07 -4.06 -2.53
C ALA A 94 13.20 -3.02 -2.56
N THR A 95 12.92 -1.81 -2.05
CA THR A 95 13.77 -0.61 -2.23
C THR A 95 14.55 -0.19 -0.98
N LEU A 96 14.27 -0.78 0.20
CA LEU A 96 15.00 -0.50 1.45
C LEU A 96 16.24 -1.38 1.66
N ASN A 97 16.09 -2.71 1.66
CA ASN A 97 17.21 -3.65 1.69
C ASN A 97 16.69 -4.96 1.13
N ARG A 98 17.51 -5.63 0.33
CA ARG A 98 17.04 -6.81 -0.39
C ARG A 98 17.79 -8.06 0.04
N SER A 99 17.02 -9.14 0.17
CA SER A 99 17.57 -10.49 0.18
C SER A 99 18.26 -10.80 -1.15
N ASN A 100 19.22 -11.74 -1.13
CA ASN A 100 19.77 -12.32 -2.36
C ASN A 100 18.75 -13.20 -3.09
N ASP A 101 17.69 -13.62 -2.41
CA ASP A 101 16.53 -14.26 -3.04
C ASP A 101 15.62 -13.19 -3.67
N PRO A 102 15.38 -13.21 -5.00
CA PRO A 102 14.51 -12.26 -5.66
C PRO A 102 13.08 -12.20 -5.13
N ARG A 103 12.56 -13.29 -4.54
CA ARG A 103 11.18 -13.42 -4.02
C ARG A 103 11.03 -13.00 -2.56
N ALA A 104 12.11 -12.97 -1.80
CA ALA A 104 12.09 -12.56 -0.41
C ALA A 104 12.36 -11.05 -0.25
N GLY A 105 11.79 -10.47 0.80
CA GLY A 105 12.08 -9.08 1.20
C GLY A 105 11.19 -8.02 0.56
N TRP A 106 10.12 -8.40 -0.15
CA TRP A 106 9.14 -7.44 -0.66
C TRP A 106 8.26 -6.96 0.49
N ARG A 107 8.12 -5.64 0.61
CA ARG A 107 7.26 -4.96 1.60
C ARG A 107 6.15 -4.21 0.88
N VAL A 108 5.19 -3.68 1.63
CA VAL A 108 4.09 -2.86 1.10
C VAL A 108 4.07 -1.49 1.74
N GLY A 109 3.56 -0.52 0.98
CA GLY A 109 3.20 0.82 1.43
C GLY A 109 1.74 0.90 1.89
N ASP A 110 1.23 -0.15 2.53
CA ASP A 110 -0.16 -0.25 2.94
C ASP A 110 -0.28 0.09 4.43
N PRO A 111 -1.10 1.08 4.83
CA PRO A 111 -1.28 1.41 6.24
C PRO A 111 -1.86 0.22 7.03
N GLY A 112 -1.26 -0.11 8.17
CA GLY A 112 -1.59 -1.31 8.97
C GLY A 112 -0.76 -2.54 8.61
N TYR A 113 0.04 -2.51 7.54
CA TYR A 113 0.85 -3.62 7.06
C TYR A 113 2.36 -3.35 7.10
N ALA A 114 2.82 -2.45 7.98
CA ALA A 114 4.25 -2.13 8.11
C ALA A 114 5.14 -3.38 8.30
N ASN A 115 4.67 -4.37 9.05
CA ASN A 115 5.43 -5.61 9.31
C ASN A 115 5.38 -6.64 8.17
N PHE A 116 4.57 -6.42 7.13
CA PHE A 116 4.50 -7.34 6.00
C PHE A 116 5.85 -7.39 5.27
N VAL A 117 6.36 -8.60 5.09
CA VAL A 117 7.54 -8.90 4.29
C VAL A 117 7.43 -10.30 3.73
N THR A 118 7.70 -10.47 2.43
CA THR A 118 7.66 -11.80 1.82
C THR A 118 8.88 -12.64 2.21
N THR A 119 8.68 -13.95 2.37
CA THR A 119 9.75 -14.95 2.43
C THR A 119 10.03 -15.53 1.04
N SER A 120 11.02 -16.42 0.92
CA SER A 120 11.34 -17.12 -0.33
C SER A 120 10.17 -17.95 -0.88
N ASP A 121 9.41 -18.57 0.02
CA ASP A 121 8.30 -19.48 -0.28
C ASP A 121 6.94 -18.78 -0.29
N ASP A 122 6.92 -17.47 -0.08
CA ASP A 122 5.70 -16.66 -0.07
C ASP A 122 5.08 -16.59 -1.47
N THR A 123 3.77 -16.84 -1.55
CA THR A 123 2.99 -16.84 -2.79
C THR A 123 1.95 -15.72 -2.86
N THR A 124 1.97 -14.79 -1.89
CA THR A 124 1.04 -13.65 -1.79
C THR A 124 1.12 -12.77 -3.03
N ILE A 125 2.32 -12.58 -3.60
CA ILE A 125 2.50 -11.86 -4.85
C ILE A 125 2.41 -12.86 -6.01
N PRO A 126 1.34 -12.82 -6.84
CA PRO A 126 1.18 -13.70 -7.99
C PRO A 126 2.06 -13.24 -9.16
N TRP A 127 3.37 -13.42 -9.02
CA TRP A 127 4.34 -13.07 -10.05
C TRP A 127 4.03 -13.76 -11.38
N PHE A 128 4.22 -13.03 -12.47
CA PHE A 128 4.28 -13.62 -13.80
C PHE A 128 5.36 -14.71 -13.85
N THR A 129 5.14 -15.76 -14.64
CA THR A 129 6.10 -16.86 -14.79
C THR A 129 7.50 -16.34 -15.13
N GLY A 130 8.48 -16.72 -14.32
CA GLY A 130 9.87 -16.27 -14.45
C GLY A 130 10.21 -14.99 -13.69
N SER A 131 9.23 -14.24 -13.16
CA SER A 131 9.46 -13.10 -12.27
C SER A 131 9.41 -13.52 -10.78
N PRO A 132 10.02 -12.73 -9.88
CA PRO A 132 10.96 -11.64 -10.15
C PRO A 132 12.38 -12.18 -10.42
N VAL A 133 13.11 -11.57 -11.36
CA VAL A 133 14.48 -11.99 -11.72
C VAL A 133 15.53 -11.05 -11.12
N HIS A 134 15.27 -9.75 -11.20
CA HIS A 134 16.24 -8.72 -10.80
C HIS A 134 16.32 -8.61 -9.29
N VAL A 135 17.52 -8.45 -8.72
CA VAL A 135 17.78 -8.29 -7.26
C VAL A 135 18.04 -6.84 -6.82
N VAL A 136 17.90 -5.85 -7.70
CA VAL A 136 18.17 -4.44 -7.36
C VAL A 136 16.86 -3.67 -7.25
N GLN A 137 16.77 -2.80 -6.24
CA GLN A 137 15.70 -1.83 -5.95
C GLN A 137 14.55 -1.79 -6.97
N ALA A 138 13.56 -2.64 -6.74
CA ALA A 138 12.44 -2.83 -7.64
C ALA A 138 11.12 -2.55 -6.94
N ILE A 139 10.12 -2.22 -7.74
CA ILE A 139 8.72 -2.21 -7.36
C ILE A 139 8.00 -3.35 -8.09
N ALA A 140 6.89 -3.83 -7.53
CA ALA A 140 5.99 -4.70 -8.27
C ALA A 140 4.89 -3.85 -8.91
N LEU A 141 4.52 -4.18 -10.13
CA LEU A 141 3.49 -3.46 -10.85
C LEU A 141 2.79 -4.37 -11.84
N TYR A 142 1.58 -3.99 -12.23
CA TYR A 142 0.87 -4.63 -13.31
C TYR A 142 1.38 -4.14 -14.66
N ILE A 143 1.69 -5.08 -15.54
CA ILE A 143 1.96 -4.85 -16.96
C ILE A 143 1.15 -5.88 -17.76
N GLY A 144 0.14 -5.40 -18.50
CA GLY A 144 -0.72 -6.26 -19.32
C GLY A 144 -1.47 -7.31 -18.51
N GLY A 145 -1.97 -6.92 -17.32
CA GLY A 145 -2.74 -7.81 -16.44
C GLY A 145 -1.93 -8.70 -15.49
N TYR A 146 -0.60 -8.71 -15.58
CA TYR A 146 0.26 -9.54 -14.73
C TYR A 146 1.19 -8.73 -13.85
N ILE A 147 1.46 -9.20 -12.63
CA ILE A 147 2.44 -8.58 -11.75
C ILE A 147 3.85 -8.97 -12.17
N ARG A 148 4.69 -7.96 -12.41
CA ARG A 148 6.12 -8.09 -12.73
C ARG A 148 6.92 -7.15 -11.86
N GLU A 149 8.21 -7.43 -11.71
CA GLU A 149 9.14 -6.45 -11.16
C GLU A 149 9.47 -5.39 -12.20
N GLY A 150 9.70 -4.17 -11.74
CA GLY A 150 10.15 -3.07 -12.59
C GLY A 150 10.88 -1.99 -11.80
N LEU A 151 11.44 -1.04 -12.53
CA LEU A 151 12.04 0.17 -11.97
C LEU A 151 11.07 1.32 -12.10
N GLU A 152 10.84 2.04 -11.00
CA GLU A 152 9.88 3.15 -10.95
C GLU A 152 10.17 4.26 -11.97
N ILE A 153 11.45 4.48 -12.30
CA ILE A 153 11.92 5.55 -13.18
C ILE A 153 11.65 5.33 -14.67
N GLN A 154 11.38 4.09 -15.08
CA GLN A 154 11.27 3.74 -16.50
C GLN A 154 9.83 3.73 -17.01
N LEU A 155 8.87 3.95 -16.12
CA LEU A 155 7.48 3.58 -16.38
C LEU A 155 6.54 4.73 -16.05
N THR A 156 5.50 4.86 -16.87
CA THR A 156 4.35 5.72 -16.63
C THR A 156 3.13 4.82 -16.58
N SER A 157 2.33 4.97 -15.52
CA SER A 157 1.07 4.24 -15.39
C SER A 157 0.06 4.73 -16.43
N THR A 158 -0.83 3.85 -16.89
CA THR A 158 -1.97 4.20 -17.74
C THR A 158 -3.19 4.61 -16.91
N ALA A 159 -3.23 4.21 -15.64
CA ALA A 159 -4.25 4.58 -14.67
C ALA A 159 -3.68 4.45 -13.26
N VAL A 160 -4.29 5.15 -12.30
CA VAL A 160 -3.99 5.05 -10.88
C VAL A 160 -5.11 4.30 -10.18
N ILE A 161 -4.78 3.26 -9.43
CA ILE A 161 -5.72 2.53 -8.58
C ILE A 161 -5.42 2.88 -7.13
N CYS A 162 -6.45 3.27 -6.39
CA CYS A 162 -6.35 3.62 -4.98
C CYS A 162 -7.26 2.74 -4.14
N GLU A 163 -6.83 2.42 -2.93
CA GLU A 163 -7.58 1.67 -1.92
C GLU A 163 -7.90 2.56 -0.71
N ILE A 164 -9.08 2.35 -0.10
CA ILE A 164 -9.45 2.97 1.18
C ILE A 164 -8.68 2.30 2.32
N SER A 165 -7.98 3.11 3.12
CA SER A 165 -7.39 2.64 4.37
C SER A 165 -8.44 2.58 5.47
N HIS A 166 -8.50 1.43 6.15
CA HIS A 166 -9.27 1.23 7.38
C HIS A 166 -8.43 1.48 8.64
N SER A 167 -7.13 1.71 8.47
CA SER A 167 -6.20 1.95 9.57
C SER A 167 -6.40 3.38 10.09
N PRO A 168 -6.72 3.55 11.38
CA PRO A 168 -7.04 4.86 11.93
C PRO A 168 -5.84 5.80 11.82
N THR A 169 -6.10 7.06 11.48
CA THR A 169 -5.12 8.15 11.51
C THR A 169 -5.02 8.81 12.90
N GLU A 170 -5.55 8.14 13.94
CA GLU A 170 -5.72 8.68 15.29
C GLU A 170 -4.46 9.32 15.88
N VAL A 171 -4.69 10.29 16.77
CA VAL A 171 -3.69 11.01 17.59
C VAL A 171 -3.10 10.09 18.66
N ARG A 172 -2.52 8.96 18.27
CA ARG A 172 -1.71 8.13 19.17
C ARG A 172 -0.28 8.64 19.21
N VAL A 173 0.44 8.29 20.28
CA VAL A 173 1.89 8.49 20.31
C VAL A 173 2.47 7.60 19.22
N GLU A 174 3.20 8.22 18.28
CA GLU A 174 3.84 7.49 17.18
C GLU A 174 5.18 6.94 17.69
N ARG A 175 5.44 5.67 17.39
CA ARG A 175 6.68 5.02 17.77
C ARG A 175 7.62 5.02 16.57
N PHE A 176 8.65 5.86 16.65
CA PHE A 176 9.75 5.81 15.70
C PHE A 176 10.84 4.87 16.20
N GLN A 177 11.29 3.96 15.34
CA GLN A 177 12.34 3.00 15.69
C GLN A 177 13.54 3.14 14.75
N MET A 178 14.73 3.30 15.35
CA MET A 178 15.98 3.45 14.62
C MET A 178 16.23 2.22 13.75
N ASN A 179 16.56 2.46 12.49
CA ASN A 179 16.80 1.44 11.46
C ASN A 179 15.68 0.40 11.30
N TRP A 180 14.48 0.58 11.86
CA TRP A 180 13.41 -0.41 11.64
C TRP A 180 13.15 -0.56 10.15
N PRO A 181 13.00 -1.77 9.60
CA PRO A 181 12.69 -3.05 10.26
C PRO A 181 13.91 -3.87 10.71
N TYR A 182 15.11 -3.57 10.23
CA TYR A 182 16.35 -4.29 10.54
C TYR A 182 17.55 -3.36 10.40
N ARG A 183 18.66 -3.69 11.04
CA ARG A 183 19.88 -2.92 10.89
C ARG A 183 20.29 -2.83 9.41
N LEU A 184 20.52 -1.61 8.94
CA LEU A 184 21.02 -1.33 7.60
C LEU A 184 22.54 -1.17 7.65
N ASP A 185 23.24 -1.78 6.69
CA ASP A 185 24.68 -1.59 6.54
C ASP A 185 25.01 -0.22 5.94
N TYR A 186 24.11 0.29 5.09
CA TYR A 186 24.22 1.58 4.42
C TYR A 186 22.86 2.30 4.45
N LEU A 187 22.88 3.62 4.65
CA LEU A 187 21.67 4.45 4.66
C LEU A 187 21.34 5.06 3.30
N PHE A 188 22.24 4.95 2.33
CA PHE A 188 22.12 5.52 0.99
C PHE A 188 22.48 4.48 -0.06
N LEU A 189 21.99 4.73 -1.26
CA LEU A 189 22.41 3.97 -2.44
C LEU A 189 23.82 4.33 -2.87
N THR A 190 24.39 3.48 -3.71
CA THR A 190 25.71 3.71 -4.32
C THR A 190 25.64 4.60 -5.56
N ASP A 191 24.44 4.96 -6.01
CA ASP A 191 24.19 5.76 -7.22
C ASP A 191 23.21 6.92 -6.96
N ASP A 192 23.22 7.90 -7.86
CA ASP A 192 22.41 9.13 -7.79
C ASP A 192 21.06 9.04 -8.51
N ILE A 193 20.70 7.86 -9.00
CA ILE A 193 19.51 7.68 -9.83
C ILE A 193 18.28 8.05 -8.98
N PRO A 194 17.41 8.97 -9.46
CA PRO A 194 16.24 9.42 -8.72
C PRO A 194 15.29 8.25 -8.48
N ARG A 195 15.36 7.65 -7.29
CA ARG A 195 14.48 6.59 -6.84
C ARG A 195 13.80 6.99 -5.54
N GLY A 196 12.64 6.41 -5.27
CA GLY A 196 11.79 6.68 -4.13
C GLY A 196 11.17 8.08 -4.12
N CYS A 197 10.18 8.25 -3.24
CA CYS A 197 9.45 9.49 -3.09
C CYS A 197 9.94 10.20 -1.83
N PHE A 198 10.80 11.20 -2.01
CA PHE A 198 11.44 11.90 -0.90
C PHE A 198 10.99 13.35 -0.79
N ASN A 199 10.74 13.81 0.44
CA ASN A 199 10.57 15.23 0.76
C ASN A 199 11.74 15.70 1.62
N ARG A 200 12.43 16.75 1.15
CA ARG A 200 13.63 17.31 1.79
C ARG A 200 13.33 18.68 2.39
N PHE A 201 13.75 18.90 3.63
CA PHE A 201 13.71 20.20 4.30
C PHE A 201 14.76 20.26 5.42
N PHE A 202 14.87 21.42 6.07
CA PHE A 202 15.72 21.59 7.26
C PHE A 202 14.86 21.56 8.51
N ALA A 203 15.28 20.76 9.50
CA ALA A 203 14.64 20.65 10.80
C ALA A 203 15.68 20.92 11.88
N SER A 204 15.43 21.84 12.80
CA SER A 204 16.37 22.24 13.84
C SER A 204 16.74 21.09 14.78
N THR A 205 15.86 20.09 14.88
CA THR A 205 16.08 18.91 15.73
C THR A 205 15.54 17.62 15.09
N LEU A 206 16.05 16.49 15.56
CA LEU A 206 15.52 15.16 15.24
C LEU A 206 14.03 15.05 15.55
N ILE A 207 13.58 15.64 16.67
CA ILE A 207 12.19 15.61 17.11
C ILE A 207 11.28 16.41 16.17
N GLU A 208 11.76 17.52 15.62
CA GLU A 208 11.03 18.30 14.61
C GLU A 208 10.85 17.49 13.32
N CYS A 209 11.92 16.85 12.84
CA CYS A 209 11.87 15.95 11.67
C CYS A 209 10.85 14.80 11.88
N ALA A 210 10.89 14.17 13.06
CA ALA A 210 9.93 13.12 13.44
C ALA A 210 8.49 13.63 13.55
N THR A 211 8.29 14.84 14.08
CA THR A 211 6.97 15.47 14.23
C THR A 211 6.34 15.73 12.87
N ILE A 212 7.11 16.29 11.92
CA ILE A 212 6.63 16.54 10.56
C ILE A 212 6.34 15.21 9.84
N CYS A 213 7.18 14.18 10.03
CA CYS A 213 6.87 12.85 9.51
C CYS A 213 5.56 12.29 10.08
N LYS A 214 5.33 12.42 11.39
CA LYS A 214 4.08 11.97 12.03
C LYS A 214 2.85 12.69 11.46
N GLN A 215 2.94 13.99 11.24
CA GLN A 215 1.86 14.82 10.71
C GLN A 215 1.47 14.45 9.27
N ARG A 216 2.38 13.80 8.53
CA ARG A 216 2.12 13.32 7.17
C ARG A 216 1.78 11.83 7.20
N ALA A 217 0.53 11.50 6.90
CA ALA A 217 0.04 10.12 6.95
C ALA A 217 0.78 9.18 5.97
N GLU A 218 1.43 9.74 4.95
CA GLU A 218 2.16 9.03 3.90
C GLU A 218 3.64 8.84 4.26
N CYS A 219 4.17 9.49 5.29
CA CYS A 219 5.56 9.33 5.69
C CYS A 219 5.79 7.94 6.30
N ARG A 220 6.64 7.10 5.68
CA ARG A 220 6.98 5.74 6.16
C ARG A 220 8.17 5.72 7.11
N SER A 221 9.15 6.56 6.79
CA SER A 221 10.38 6.70 7.55
C SER A 221 10.98 8.06 7.31
N PHE A 222 11.88 8.48 8.18
CA PHE A 222 12.66 9.69 7.95
C PHE A 222 14.15 9.45 8.19
N TYR A 223 14.97 10.28 7.56
CA TYR A 223 16.41 10.37 7.73
C TYR A 223 16.72 11.77 8.25
N PHE A 224 17.59 11.87 9.24
CA PHE A 224 18.00 13.13 9.83
C PHE A 224 19.52 13.22 9.86
N ASN A 225 20.07 14.34 9.42
CA ASN A 225 21.49 14.65 9.53
C ASN A 225 21.73 15.61 10.69
N GLU A 226 22.43 15.15 11.73
CA GLU A 226 22.64 15.94 12.94
C GLU A 226 23.56 17.16 12.72
N GLN A 227 24.43 17.14 11.71
CA GLN A 227 25.36 18.25 11.42
C GLN A 227 24.72 19.31 10.53
N SER A 228 24.05 18.90 9.46
CA SER A 228 23.44 19.82 8.48
C SER A 228 22.01 20.21 8.81
N THR A 229 21.39 19.59 9.83
CA THR A 229 19.97 19.74 10.18
C THR A 229 19.01 19.32 9.07
N GLU A 230 19.51 18.57 8.08
CA GLU A 230 18.72 18.12 6.95
C GLU A 230 17.82 16.95 7.35
N CYS A 231 16.55 17.02 6.94
CA CYS A 231 15.55 15.99 7.14
C CYS A 231 15.04 15.51 5.77
N LEU A 232 14.99 14.19 5.59
CA LEU A 232 14.42 13.54 4.42
C LEU A 232 13.30 12.62 4.86
N LEU A 233 12.08 12.87 4.40
CA LEU A 233 10.97 11.95 4.59
C LEU A 233 10.91 10.98 3.41
N SER A 234 10.94 9.68 3.69
CA SER A 234 10.55 8.64 2.71
C SER A 234 9.04 8.50 2.75
N LEU A 235 8.40 8.78 1.63
CA LEU A 235 6.94 8.76 1.49
C LEU A 235 6.48 7.47 0.81
N TYR A 236 5.29 7.01 1.19
CA TYR A 236 4.51 5.89 0.67
C TYR A 236 5.12 4.51 0.86
N VAL A 237 6.42 4.33 0.58
CA VAL A 237 7.16 3.08 0.77
C VAL A 237 8.47 3.32 1.52
N ASP A 238 8.97 2.29 2.19
CA ASP A 238 10.31 2.29 2.78
C ASP A 238 11.36 2.19 1.67
N CYS A 239 12.24 3.18 1.50
CA CYS A 239 13.22 3.23 0.43
C CYS A 239 14.55 3.83 0.91
N LEU A 240 15.69 3.35 0.39
CA LEU A 240 16.97 4.02 0.59
C LEU A 240 17.08 5.26 -0.30
N PRO A 241 17.46 6.43 0.24
CA PRO A 241 17.73 7.62 -0.55
C PRO A 241 18.91 7.44 -1.52
N PRO A 242 18.83 8.04 -2.73
CA PRO A 242 19.96 8.17 -3.66
C PRO A 242 21.18 8.87 -3.04
N LEU A 243 22.37 8.56 -3.55
CA LEU A 243 23.65 9.03 -3.02
C LEU A 243 23.75 10.57 -2.96
N ARG A 244 23.07 11.28 -3.85
CA ARG A 244 23.03 12.76 -3.92
C ARG A 244 22.55 13.42 -2.64
N PHE A 245 21.78 12.69 -1.83
CA PHE A 245 21.29 13.16 -0.54
C PHE A 245 22.29 12.93 0.59
N ALA A 246 23.29 12.06 0.38
CA ALA A 246 24.17 11.62 1.44
C ALA A 246 25.05 12.73 2.00
N GLY A 247 25.45 13.71 1.19
CA GLY A 247 26.33 14.81 1.62
C GLY A 247 27.51 14.27 2.44
N ARG A 248 27.53 14.56 3.75
CA ARG A 248 28.40 13.87 4.73
C ARG A 248 27.68 12.65 5.30
N ILE A 249 28.12 11.44 4.93
CA ILE A 249 27.47 10.15 5.20
C ILE A 249 27.38 9.85 6.71
N ASP A 250 28.40 10.24 7.46
CA ASP A 250 28.70 9.84 8.82
C ASP A 250 27.83 10.52 9.91
N SER A 251 26.85 11.35 9.53
CA SER A 251 25.96 12.07 10.46
C SER A 251 24.48 11.75 10.30
N TRP A 252 24.15 10.77 9.44
CA TRP A 252 22.77 10.40 9.18
C TRP A 252 22.27 9.32 10.13
N VAL A 253 21.05 9.52 10.63
CA VAL A 253 20.27 8.51 11.34
C VAL A 253 18.95 8.29 10.63
N ARG A 254 18.44 7.05 10.64
CA ARG A 254 17.16 6.68 10.04
C ARG A 254 16.21 6.13 11.08
N PHE A 255 14.95 6.54 11.02
CA PHE A 255 13.87 5.99 11.83
C PHE A 255 12.70 5.56 10.95
N GLY A 256 12.24 4.32 11.13
CA GLY A 256 11.02 3.80 10.51
C GLY A 256 9.81 3.89 11.44
N ARG A 257 8.61 3.73 10.88
CA ARG A 257 7.31 3.65 11.60
C ARG A 257 6.78 2.22 11.58
N PRO A 258 6.98 1.44 12.66
CA PRO A 258 6.56 0.04 12.71
C PRO A 258 5.04 -0.14 12.87
N ASP A 259 4.36 0.89 13.35
CA ASP A 259 2.94 0.87 13.75
C ASP A 259 2.08 1.74 12.81
N TRP A 260 2.57 1.99 11.58
CA TRP A 260 1.99 2.88 10.56
C TRP A 260 0.79 2.31 9.81
#